data_AF-A0A523RFD3-F1
#
_entry.id   AF-A0A523RFD3-F1
#
_cell.length_a   1.000
_cell.length_b   1.000
_cell.length_c   1.000
_cell.angle_alpha   90.00
_cell.angle_beta   90.00
_cell.angle_gamma   90.00
#
_symmetry.space_group_name_H-M   'P 1'
#
loop_
_entity.id
_entity.type
_entity.pdbx_description
1 polymer ?
#
loop_
_entity_poly.entity_id
_entity_poly.type
_entity_poly.pdbx_seq_one_letter_code
_entity_poly.pdbx_strand_id
1 'polypeptide(L)'
;MRELVKTGSVCPECLKILPATVFERDGKVWIKKTCKEHGEFEDLYSGSYEWYTRAARYAKDGRGVENPQVTKDAPICPKDCGLCRLHQSHSALANIVLTNRCDLTCWYCFFYAGRAGYVYEPSLKEIDEMTKTLRSERPIPCNAVQLTGGEPCLREDLVDIIKLVKSSGIDHVQLNTNGIRLAQDPELVEQVCAAGVNTLYLSFDGVSEKTNPKNHWEVPQIIENCRKAGLGIVLVPTVINSVNDHEVGDILKFGLKNIDIIRGVNFQPVSLVGRMPREERERYRITIPDVIKRIEEQTDGEIRTEDFFPVPTAMAISDFVESLAKRPMYDISSHFACGAATYVFQDNGRFVPLTRFIDVDGFLEYLGEKSQELKAGKSKFLVGTKLLYSIRKFIDKEKKPKGLDVDKILLNALVKHDYDAVGKFHTKSMFIGMMHFMDLYNYDIERVKRCCIHYAMTDRRIIPFCAFNVIPEWYRDKTQESQGVSFEEWEAKTGRKLKSELYKRDVEKLKSSPAYKKFVEQVEEIKARAAAQRA
;
A
#
# COMPACT_ATOMS: atom_id res chain seq x y z
N MET A 1 28.32 -16.55 3.22
CA MET A 1 27.03 -16.62 3.95
C MET A 1 27.21 -15.95 5.30
N ARG A 2 26.50 -14.84 5.55
CA ARG A 2 26.55 -14.11 6.83
C ARG A 2 25.16 -14.10 7.46
N GLU A 3 25.00 -14.66 8.66
CA GLU A 3 23.74 -14.57 9.40
C GLU A 3 23.43 -13.11 9.77
N LEU A 4 22.19 -12.65 9.52
CA LEU A 4 21.74 -11.29 9.82
C LEU A 4 20.80 -11.26 11.02
N VAL A 5 19.75 -12.10 11.02
CA VAL A 5 18.78 -12.15 12.12
C VAL A 5 18.11 -13.53 12.20
N LYS A 6 17.76 -13.95 13.41
CA LYS A 6 16.92 -15.12 13.66
C LYS A 6 15.47 -14.68 13.85
N THR A 7 14.55 -15.40 13.24
CA THR A 7 13.11 -15.14 13.31
C THR A 7 12.33 -16.46 13.38
N GLY A 8 11.00 -16.38 13.43
CA GLY A 8 10.12 -17.51 13.18
C GLY A 8 9.47 -17.39 11.80
N SER A 9 9.09 -18.54 11.24
CA SER A 9 8.40 -18.66 9.96
C SER A 9 7.38 -19.80 10.03
N VAL A 10 6.73 -20.11 8.92
CA VAL A 10 5.81 -21.24 8.78
C VAL A 10 6.28 -22.18 7.67
N CYS A 11 6.04 -23.48 7.83
CA CYS A 11 6.26 -24.46 6.76
C CYS A 11 5.29 -24.19 5.60
N PRO A 12 5.75 -24.07 4.35
CA PRO A 12 4.87 -23.85 3.20
C PRO A 12 3.89 -25.01 2.91
N GLU A 13 4.12 -26.19 3.47
CA GLU A 13 3.30 -27.38 3.19
C GLU A 13 2.33 -27.72 4.32
N CYS A 14 2.82 -27.81 5.57
CA CYS A 14 1.99 -28.19 6.72
C CYS A 14 1.72 -27.04 7.72
N LEU A 15 2.16 -25.82 7.41
CA LEU A 15 1.95 -24.60 8.21
C LEU A 15 2.50 -24.66 9.65
N LYS A 16 3.30 -25.67 10.01
CA LYS A 16 4.00 -25.72 11.30
C LYS A 16 4.89 -24.49 11.47
N ILE A 17 4.89 -23.91 12.66
CA ILE A 17 5.78 -22.79 12.99
C ILE A 17 7.20 -23.33 13.15
N LEU A 18 8.15 -22.70 12.46
CA LEU A 18 9.55 -23.12 12.37
C LEU A 18 10.47 -21.98 12.81
N PRO A 19 11.62 -22.27 13.44
CA PRO A 19 12.72 -21.31 13.48
C PRO A 19 13.21 -21.03 12.05
N ALA A 20 13.57 -19.79 11.79
CA ALA A 20 14.09 -19.34 10.51
C ALA A 20 15.29 -18.39 10.71
N THR A 21 16.12 -18.31 9.69
CA THR A 21 17.31 -17.46 9.69
C THR A 21 17.32 -16.62 8.43
N VAL A 22 17.43 -15.30 8.60
CA VAL A 22 17.68 -14.36 7.52
C VAL A 22 19.19 -14.16 7.41
N PHE A 23 19.74 -14.28 6.22
CA PHE A 23 21.18 -14.25 5.98
C PHE A 23 21.52 -13.59 4.65
N GLU A 24 22.75 -13.09 4.54
CA GLU A 24 23.31 -12.55 3.32
C GLU A 24 24.10 -13.64 2.56
N ARG A 25 23.90 -13.65 1.23
CA ARG A 25 24.69 -14.43 0.26
C ARG A 25 24.68 -13.70 -1.09
N ASP A 26 25.87 -13.46 -1.63
CA ASP A 26 26.13 -12.85 -2.93
C ASP A 26 25.46 -11.48 -3.11
N GLY A 27 25.52 -10.63 -2.07
CA GLY A 27 24.95 -9.29 -2.09
C GLY A 27 23.41 -9.25 -2.01
N LYS A 28 22.77 -10.40 -1.80
CA LYS A 28 21.32 -10.56 -1.61
C LYS A 28 21.01 -11.06 -0.21
N VAL A 29 19.79 -10.82 0.25
CA VAL A 29 19.30 -11.33 1.53
C VAL A 29 18.27 -12.43 1.30
N TRP A 30 18.46 -13.53 2.00
CA TRP A 30 17.68 -14.76 1.89
C TRP A 30 17.10 -15.11 3.26
N ILE A 31 16.04 -15.90 3.27
CA ILE A 31 15.51 -16.54 4.48
C ILE A 31 15.49 -18.05 4.29
N LYS A 32 15.97 -18.78 5.30
CA LYS A 32 15.94 -20.24 5.35
C LYS A 32 15.19 -20.77 6.55
N LYS A 33 14.57 -21.93 6.39
CA LYS A 33 13.86 -22.68 7.44
C LYS A 33 13.83 -24.16 7.10
N THR A 34 13.83 -25.01 8.12
CA THR A 34 13.85 -26.46 7.93
C THR A 34 12.66 -27.11 8.65
N CYS A 35 11.82 -27.79 7.88
CA CYS A 35 10.74 -28.63 8.40
C CYS A 35 11.25 -30.07 8.53
N LYS A 36 10.94 -30.73 9.65
CA LYS A 36 11.31 -32.15 9.86
C LYS A 36 10.67 -33.09 8.83
N GLU A 37 9.50 -32.73 8.30
CA GLU A 37 8.72 -33.56 7.37
C GLU A 37 8.96 -33.19 5.90
N HIS A 38 9.14 -31.89 5.61
CA HIS A 38 9.15 -31.37 4.23
C HIS A 38 10.52 -30.81 3.81
N GLY A 39 11.55 -30.97 4.64
CA GLY A 39 12.92 -30.56 4.31
C GLY A 39 13.20 -29.06 4.46
N GLU A 40 14.24 -28.60 3.77
CA GLU A 40 14.69 -27.21 3.82
C GLU A 40 14.01 -26.34 2.76
N PHE A 41 13.61 -25.14 3.18
CA PHE A 41 13.10 -24.10 2.30
C PHE A 41 14.02 -22.88 2.39
N GLU A 42 14.40 -22.35 1.25
CA GLU A 42 15.17 -21.12 1.12
C GLU A 42 14.52 -20.24 0.05
N ASP A 43 14.39 -18.94 0.31
CA ASP A 43 13.83 -17.98 -0.64
C ASP A 43 14.43 -16.58 -0.47
N LEU A 44 14.36 -15.78 -1.53
CA LEU A 44 14.82 -14.40 -1.57
C LEU A 44 13.94 -13.54 -0.66
N TYR A 45 14.60 -12.85 0.27
CA TYR A 45 13.98 -11.92 1.22
C TYR A 45 14.14 -10.45 0.74
N SER A 46 15.31 -10.10 0.22
CA SER A 46 15.61 -8.79 -0.39
C SER A 46 16.66 -8.95 -1.49
N GLY A 47 16.40 -8.38 -2.67
CA GLY A 47 17.30 -8.41 -3.82
C GLY A 47 18.61 -7.62 -3.66
N SER A 48 18.74 -6.83 -2.58
CA SER A 48 19.96 -6.08 -2.24
C SER A 48 20.22 -6.08 -0.74
N TYR A 49 21.42 -6.50 -0.35
CA TYR A 49 21.94 -6.43 1.01
C TYR A 49 22.24 -4.98 1.44
N GLU A 50 22.75 -4.16 0.51
CA GLU A 50 23.01 -2.74 0.77
C GLU A 50 21.71 -2.00 1.11
N TRP A 51 20.65 -2.19 0.31
CA TRP A 51 19.33 -1.65 0.60
C TRP A 51 18.81 -2.14 1.96
N TYR A 52 18.89 -3.45 2.22
CA TYR A 52 18.41 -4.05 3.46
C TYR A 52 19.08 -3.43 4.69
N THR A 53 20.40 -3.29 4.66
CA THR A 53 21.17 -2.72 5.79
C THR A 53 20.94 -1.24 5.96
N ARG A 54 20.77 -0.47 4.88
CA ARG A 54 20.37 0.95 4.96
C ARG A 54 18.99 1.09 5.56
N ALA A 55 18.00 0.34 5.05
CA ALA A 55 16.62 0.40 5.52
C ALA A 55 16.49 -0.01 7.00
N ALA A 56 17.27 -1.00 7.45
CA ALA A 56 17.28 -1.45 8.83
C ALA A 56 17.70 -0.37 9.84
N ARG A 57 18.44 0.68 9.43
CA ARG A 57 18.84 1.79 10.33
C ARG A 57 17.66 2.63 10.79
N TYR A 58 16.58 2.63 10.02
CA TYR A 58 15.34 3.35 10.35
C TYR A 58 14.34 2.46 11.10
N ALA A 59 14.69 1.21 11.41
CA ALA A 59 13.80 0.30 12.12
C ALA A 59 13.51 0.84 13.53
N LYS A 60 12.22 0.96 13.84
CA LYS A 60 11.76 1.41 15.16
C LYS A 60 10.46 0.71 15.52
N ASP A 61 10.43 0.10 16.70
CA ASP A 61 9.21 -0.49 17.25
C ASP A 61 8.24 0.61 17.69
N GLY A 62 6.95 0.42 17.43
CA GLY A 62 5.90 1.31 17.90
C GLY A 62 5.42 0.96 19.31
N ARG A 63 4.38 1.67 19.77
CA ARG A 63 3.79 1.42 21.10
C ARG A 63 2.96 0.14 21.20
N GLY A 64 2.70 -0.54 20.08
CA GLY A 64 1.77 -1.67 20.05
C GLY A 64 0.32 -1.24 20.28
N VAL A 65 -0.44 -2.10 20.95
CA VAL A 65 -1.88 -1.95 21.18
C VAL A 65 -2.19 -2.19 22.66
N GLU A 66 -2.91 -1.27 23.29
CA GLU A 66 -3.26 -1.35 24.72
C GLU A 66 -4.53 -2.17 24.99
N ASN A 67 -5.40 -2.30 23.99
CA ASN A 67 -6.63 -3.08 24.06
C ASN A 67 -6.74 -4.09 22.90
N PRO A 68 -5.81 -5.04 22.82
CA PRO A 68 -5.84 -6.06 21.78
C PRO A 68 -7.14 -6.86 21.82
N GLN A 69 -7.67 -7.22 20.64
CA GLN A 69 -8.87 -8.07 20.56
C GLN A 69 -8.56 -9.53 20.90
N VAL A 70 -7.30 -9.96 20.75
CA VAL A 70 -6.82 -11.26 21.23
C VAL A 70 -6.13 -11.08 22.58
N THR A 71 -6.82 -11.50 23.64
CA THR A 71 -6.41 -11.33 25.04
C THR A 71 -5.70 -12.53 25.66
N LYS A 72 -5.41 -13.57 24.86
CA LYS A 72 -4.74 -14.79 25.32
C LYS A 72 -3.41 -14.46 25.99
N ASP A 73 -3.18 -15.02 27.18
CA ASP A 73 -1.98 -14.76 27.97
C ASP A 73 -0.69 -15.18 27.30
N ALA A 74 -0.70 -16.20 26.44
CA ALA A 74 0.44 -16.69 25.65
C ALA A 74 0.02 -16.97 24.20
N PRO A 75 -0.16 -15.92 23.38
CA PRO A 75 -0.55 -16.10 22.00
C PRO A 75 0.64 -16.63 21.19
N ILE A 76 0.36 -17.56 20.29
CA ILE A 76 1.34 -18.15 19.39
C ILE A 76 1.18 -17.46 18.04
N CYS A 77 2.13 -16.63 17.64
CA CYS A 77 2.11 -15.99 16.33
C CYS A 77 2.62 -16.95 15.23
N PRO A 78 1.96 -17.08 14.07
CA PRO A 78 0.70 -16.46 13.65
C PRO A 78 -0.48 -17.44 13.76
N LYS A 79 -0.58 -18.29 14.80
CA LYS A 79 -1.67 -19.27 15.01
C LYS A 79 -2.87 -18.71 15.79
N ASP A 80 -2.63 -17.81 16.72
CA ASP A 80 -3.67 -17.09 17.47
C ASP A 80 -3.81 -15.65 16.94
N CYS A 81 -3.74 -15.47 15.62
CA CYS A 81 -3.60 -14.13 15.01
C CYS A 81 -4.87 -13.27 15.11
N GLY A 82 -4.62 -11.97 15.08
CA GLY A 82 -5.45 -10.89 15.58
C GLY A 82 -4.55 -9.97 16.42
N LEU A 83 -4.83 -8.66 16.50
CA LEU A 83 -4.02 -7.79 17.35
C LEU A 83 -4.04 -8.34 18.78
N CYS A 84 -2.83 -8.58 19.29
CA CYS A 84 -2.51 -9.24 20.55
C CYS A 84 -1.31 -8.53 21.17
N ARG A 85 -0.97 -8.88 22.41
CA ARG A 85 0.17 -8.29 23.14
C ARG A 85 1.56 -8.49 22.48
N LEU A 86 1.69 -9.29 21.42
CA LEU A 86 2.93 -9.42 20.64
C LEU A 86 3.04 -8.37 19.52
N HIS A 87 1.95 -7.69 19.18
CA HIS A 87 1.95 -6.68 18.13
C HIS A 87 2.57 -5.37 18.64
N GLN A 88 3.42 -4.79 17.80
CA GLN A 88 4.18 -3.57 18.09
C GLN A 88 3.68 -2.36 17.29
N SER A 89 2.70 -2.58 16.42
CA SER A 89 2.10 -1.54 15.59
C SER A 89 0.58 -1.62 15.68
N HIS A 90 -0.07 -0.46 15.77
CA HIS A 90 -1.51 -0.30 15.56
C HIS A 90 -1.88 -0.32 14.06
N SER A 91 -3.17 -0.27 13.74
CA SER A 91 -3.66 -0.08 12.38
C SER A 91 -3.39 1.32 11.85
N ALA A 92 -2.36 1.46 11.01
CA ALA A 92 -2.14 2.67 10.22
C ALA A 92 -3.13 2.74 9.04
N LEU A 93 -3.46 1.59 8.44
CA LEU A 93 -4.48 1.42 7.41
C LEU A 93 -5.24 0.12 7.68
N ALA A 94 -6.57 0.17 7.73
CA ALA A 94 -7.40 -1.01 7.86
C ALA A 94 -8.16 -1.31 6.57
N ASN A 95 -8.20 -2.56 6.17
CA ASN A 95 -8.97 -3.06 5.04
C ASN A 95 -10.31 -3.59 5.54
N ILE A 96 -11.39 -3.25 4.83
CA ILE A 96 -12.70 -3.87 5.01
C ILE A 96 -13.08 -4.55 3.70
N VAL A 97 -13.26 -5.87 3.75
CA VAL A 97 -13.74 -6.66 2.61
C VAL A 97 -15.25 -6.47 2.50
N LEU A 98 -15.69 -5.82 1.43
CA LEU A 98 -17.12 -5.57 1.20
C LEU A 98 -17.82 -6.72 0.49
N THR A 99 -17.08 -7.42 -0.36
CA THR A 99 -17.56 -8.59 -1.10
C THR A 99 -16.37 -9.42 -1.55
N ASN A 100 -16.53 -10.73 -1.72
CA ASN A 100 -15.57 -11.55 -2.47
C ASN A 100 -15.99 -11.75 -3.94
N ARG A 101 -17.14 -11.21 -4.39
CA ARG A 101 -17.51 -11.22 -5.81
C ARG A 101 -16.57 -10.32 -6.61
N CYS A 102 -16.26 -10.73 -7.84
CA CYS A 102 -15.46 -9.95 -8.77
C CYS A 102 -15.98 -10.21 -10.19
N ASP A 103 -15.94 -9.18 -11.03
CA ASP A 103 -16.29 -9.22 -12.44
C ASP A 103 -15.10 -9.62 -13.33
N LEU A 104 -13.95 -9.94 -12.71
CA LEU A 104 -12.72 -10.40 -13.35
C LEU A 104 -12.16 -11.69 -12.72
N THR A 105 -11.26 -12.34 -13.46
CA THR A 105 -10.60 -13.60 -13.07
C THR A 105 -9.09 -13.53 -13.30
N CYS A 106 -8.43 -12.49 -12.79
CA CYS A 106 -6.98 -12.30 -12.94
C CYS A 106 -6.20 -13.55 -12.51
N TRP A 107 -5.23 -14.00 -13.30
CA TRP A 107 -4.56 -15.28 -13.11
C TRP A 107 -3.75 -15.37 -11.80
N TYR A 108 -3.14 -14.25 -11.39
CA TYR A 108 -2.39 -14.10 -10.15
C TYR A 108 -3.28 -13.73 -8.94
N CYS A 109 -4.58 -13.50 -9.15
CA CYS A 109 -5.50 -13.16 -8.06
C CYS A 109 -5.92 -14.41 -7.30
N PHE A 110 -5.86 -14.32 -5.98
CA PHE A 110 -6.25 -15.37 -5.04
C PHE A 110 -7.54 -15.03 -4.28
N PHE A 111 -8.10 -13.84 -4.50
CA PHE A 111 -9.19 -13.28 -3.72
C PHE A 111 -10.42 -13.05 -4.62
N TYR A 112 -11.19 -14.10 -4.90
CA TYR A 112 -12.53 -13.97 -5.49
C TYR A 112 -13.41 -15.21 -5.28
N ALA A 113 -14.73 -15.02 -5.30
CA ALA A 113 -15.77 -16.01 -4.98
C ALA A 113 -15.61 -17.31 -5.77
N GLY A 114 -15.35 -17.22 -7.09
CA GLY A 114 -15.16 -18.39 -7.95
C GLY A 114 -13.98 -19.29 -7.56
N ARG A 115 -12.98 -18.77 -6.84
CA ARG A 115 -11.91 -19.58 -6.23
C ARG A 115 -12.22 -19.98 -4.79
N ALA A 116 -12.99 -19.18 -4.06
CA ALA A 116 -13.33 -19.42 -2.66
C ALA A 116 -14.42 -20.49 -2.47
N GLY A 117 -15.36 -20.63 -3.42
CA GLY A 117 -16.46 -21.59 -3.33
C GLY A 117 -17.70 -21.11 -2.56
N TYR A 118 -17.70 -19.85 -2.11
CA TYR A 118 -18.82 -19.21 -1.39
C TYR A 118 -18.90 -17.72 -1.74
N VAL A 119 -20.05 -17.08 -1.50
CA VAL A 119 -20.20 -15.62 -1.57
C VAL A 119 -20.19 -15.03 -0.16
N TYR A 120 -19.29 -14.09 0.08
CA TYR A 120 -19.19 -13.34 1.34
C TYR A 120 -19.48 -11.87 1.09
N GLU A 121 -20.50 -11.33 1.76
CA GLU A 121 -20.92 -9.93 1.70
C GLU A 121 -21.46 -9.49 3.06
N PRO A 122 -20.64 -8.84 3.93
CA PRO A 122 -21.09 -8.40 5.24
C PRO A 122 -22.20 -7.36 5.11
N SER A 123 -23.16 -7.39 6.02
CA SER A 123 -24.23 -6.39 6.14
C SER A 123 -23.68 -5.03 6.60
N LEU A 124 -24.47 -3.97 6.40
CA LEU A 124 -24.15 -2.63 6.94
C LEU A 124 -23.91 -2.64 8.46
N LYS A 125 -24.67 -3.47 9.19
CA LYS A 125 -24.50 -3.63 10.64
C LYS A 125 -23.14 -4.24 10.98
N GLU A 126 -22.72 -5.26 10.26
CA GLU A 126 -21.42 -5.88 10.49
C GLU A 126 -20.27 -4.93 10.12
N ILE A 127 -20.43 -4.14 9.06
CA ILE A 127 -19.46 -3.10 8.69
C ILE A 127 -19.38 -2.03 9.78
N ASP A 128 -20.50 -1.61 10.37
CA ASP A 128 -20.54 -0.69 11.52
C ASP A 128 -19.83 -1.27 12.76
N GLU A 129 -19.99 -2.57 13.02
CA GLU A 129 -19.25 -3.23 14.11
C GLU A 129 -17.73 -3.27 13.83
N MET A 130 -17.33 -3.48 12.57
CA MET A 130 -15.93 -3.42 12.14
C MET A 130 -15.35 -2.01 12.32
N THR A 131 -16.06 -0.95 11.90
CA THR A 131 -15.58 0.43 12.07
C THR A 131 -15.50 0.83 13.54
N LYS A 132 -16.49 0.44 14.36
CA LYS A 132 -16.44 0.64 15.82
C LYS A 132 -15.23 -0.04 16.46
N THR A 133 -14.90 -1.26 16.02
CA THR A 133 -13.72 -1.99 16.51
C THR A 133 -12.44 -1.24 16.17
N LEU A 134 -12.28 -0.78 14.92
CA LEU A 134 -11.14 0.02 14.47
C LEU A 134 -10.99 1.34 15.24
N ARG A 135 -12.12 2.03 15.50
CA ARG A 135 -12.13 3.30 16.24
C ARG A 135 -11.94 3.12 17.74
N SER A 136 -12.10 1.91 18.26
CA SER A 136 -11.84 1.60 19.66
C SER A 136 -10.37 1.31 19.94
N GLU A 137 -9.51 1.13 18.93
CA GLU A 137 -8.07 0.88 19.11
C GLU A 137 -7.40 1.95 20.00
N ARG A 138 -6.56 1.50 20.93
CA ARG A 138 -5.75 2.32 21.83
C ARG A 138 -4.28 1.91 21.74
N PRO A 139 -3.34 2.86 21.86
CA PRO A 139 -3.56 4.27 22.22
C PRO A 139 -4.03 5.16 21.06
N ILE A 140 -3.96 4.66 19.83
CA ILE A 140 -4.23 5.43 18.61
C ILE A 140 -5.35 4.74 17.83
N PRO A 141 -6.53 5.37 17.72
CA PRO A 141 -7.63 4.89 16.89
C PRO A 141 -7.30 4.89 15.40
N CYS A 142 -7.69 3.86 14.66
CA CYS A 142 -7.52 3.80 13.21
C CYS A 142 -8.42 4.83 12.51
N ASN A 143 -7.86 5.80 11.79
CA ASN A 143 -8.57 6.83 11.02
C ASN A 143 -8.61 6.59 9.50
N ALA A 144 -7.91 5.57 9.00
CA ALA A 144 -7.76 5.31 7.58
C ALA A 144 -8.25 3.91 7.22
N VAL A 145 -9.22 3.85 6.31
CA VAL A 145 -9.79 2.60 5.81
C VAL A 145 -9.66 2.49 4.30
N GLN A 146 -9.33 1.29 3.85
CA GLN A 146 -9.42 0.88 2.46
C GLN A 146 -10.60 -0.09 2.30
N LEU A 147 -11.58 0.34 1.52
CA LEU A 147 -12.70 -0.50 1.10
C LEU A 147 -12.22 -1.36 -0.06
N THR A 148 -12.26 -2.67 0.12
CA THR A 148 -11.67 -3.65 -0.79
C THR A 148 -12.56 -4.89 -0.88
N GLY A 149 -12.11 -5.89 -1.62
CA GLY A 149 -12.83 -7.14 -1.79
C GLY A 149 -12.33 -7.90 -3.00
N GLY A 150 -13.25 -8.59 -3.67
CA GLY A 150 -13.09 -8.89 -5.09
C GLY A 150 -13.20 -7.56 -5.85
N GLU A 151 -14.42 -7.09 -6.11
CA GLU A 151 -14.69 -5.77 -6.66
C GLU A 151 -15.77 -5.03 -5.84
N PRO A 152 -15.39 -4.05 -4.99
CA PRO A 152 -16.33 -3.25 -4.20
C PRO A 152 -17.45 -2.59 -4.99
N CYS A 153 -17.19 -2.15 -6.22
CA CYS A 153 -18.19 -1.48 -7.06
C CYS A 153 -19.30 -2.41 -7.58
N LEU A 154 -19.27 -3.70 -7.25
CA LEU A 154 -20.38 -4.63 -7.48
C LEU A 154 -21.45 -4.60 -6.38
N ARG A 155 -21.22 -3.87 -5.29
CA ARG A 155 -22.22 -3.69 -4.24
C ARG A 155 -23.15 -2.54 -4.56
N GLU A 156 -24.45 -2.84 -4.57
CA GLU A 156 -25.50 -1.85 -4.84
C GLU A 156 -25.60 -0.81 -3.71
N ASP A 157 -25.22 -1.16 -2.49
CA ASP A 157 -25.21 -0.30 -1.29
C ASP A 157 -23.84 0.34 -1.00
N LEU A 158 -22.92 0.36 -1.97
CA LEU A 158 -21.56 0.91 -1.80
C LEU A 158 -21.56 2.35 -1.24
N VAL A 159 -22.45 3.21 -1.76
CA VAL A 159 -22.56 4.61 -1.33
C VAL A 159 -22.93 4.72 0.15
N ASP A 160 -23.84 3.86 0.62
CA ASP A 160 -24.27 3.84 2.02
C ASP A 160 -23.17 3.28 2.93
N ILE A 161 -22.42 2.28 2.46
CA ILE A 161 -21.23 1.76 3.15
C ILE A 161 -20.21 2.89 3.36
N ILE A 162 -19.91 3.67 2.31
CA ILE A 162 -18.94 4.77 2.41
C ILE A 162 -19.41 5.81 3.44
N LYS A 163 -20.68 6.23 3.38
CA LYS A 163 -21.26 7.19 4.34
C LYS A 163 -21.17 6.68 5.78
N LEU A 164 -21.45 5.40 6.00
CA LEU A 164 -21.38 4.74 7.31
C LEU A 164 -19.95 4.69 7.85
N VAL A 165 -18.98 4.38 7.00
CA VAL A 165 -17.56 4.38 7.36
C VAL A 165 -17.12 5.80 7.75
N LYS A 166 -17.50 6.82 6.97
CA LYS A 166 -17.21 8.23 7.27
C LYS A 166 -17.87 8.71 8.55
N SER A 167 -19.14 8.39 8.79
CA SER A 167 -19.86 8.79 10.00
C SER A 167 -19.31 8.15 11.28
N SER A 168 -18.55 7.07 11.16
CA SER A 168 -17.83 6.43 12.27
C SER A 168 -16.60 7.22 12.75
N GLY A 169 -16.26 8.36 12.13
CA GLY A 169 -15.08 9.15 12.47
C GLY A 169 -13.78 8.65 11.82
N ILE A 170 -13.90 8.00 10.66
CA ILE A 170 -12.78 7.65 9.79
C ILE A 170 -12.56 8.82 8.81
N ASP A 171 -11.37 9.41 8.86
CA ASP A 171 -11.04 10.62 8.11
C ASP A 171 -10.66 10.28 6.66
N HIS A 172 -9.94 9.19 6.46
CA HIS A 172 -9.40 8.81 5.14
C HIS A 172 -10.02 7.50 4.65
N VAL A 173 -10.79 7.56 3.57
CA VAL A 173 -11.38 6.40 2.91
C VAL A 173 -10.77 6.24 1.52
N GLN A 174 -10.15 5.08 1.29
CA GLN A 174 -9.67 4.66 -0.02
C GLN A 174 -10.63 3.63 -0.61
N LEU A 175 -10.97 3.78 -1.89
CA LEU A 175 -11.75 2.78 -2.62
C LEU A 175 -10.80 1.98 -3.52
N ASN A 176 -10.53 0.72 -3.17
CA ASN A 176 -9.72 -0.20 -3.98
C ASN A 176 -10.59 -0.87 -5.04
N THR A 177 -10.31 -0.63 -6.32
CA THR A 177 -11.18 -1.09 -7.41
C THR A 177 -10.40 -1.32 -8.70
N ASN A 178 -10.93 -2.18 -9.56
CA ASN A 178 -10.55 -2.26 -10.97
C ASN A 178 -11.13 -1.10 -11.81
N GLY A 179 -12.13 -0.39 -11.27
CA GLY A 179 -12.72 0.83 -11.83
C GLY A 179 -13.64 0.63 -13.03
N ILE A 180 -13.93 -0.60 -13.48
CA ILE A 180 -14.76 -0.86 -14.67
C ILE A 180 -16.13 -0.21 -14.54
N ARG A 181 -16.79 -0.36 -13.39
CA ARG A 181 -18.09 0.28 -13.11
C ARG A 181 -17.99 1.81 -13.14
N LEU A 182 -16.89 2.37 -12.64
CA LEU A 182 -16.63 3.82 -12.65
C LEU A 182 -16.34 4.36 -14.06
N ALA A 183 -15.86 3.52 -14.97
CA ALA A 183 -15.71 3.86 -16.38
C ALA A 183 -17.09 3.98 -17.07
N GLN A 184 -17.99 3.06 -16.73
CA GLN A 184 -19.32 2.92 -17.33
C GLN A 184 -20.34 3.91 -16.76
N ASP A 185 -20.20 4.26 -15.48
CA ASP A 185 -21.13 5.06 -14.72
C ASP A 185 -20.42 6.27 -14.09
N PRO A 186 -20.40 7.42 -14.79
CA PRO A 186 -19.84 8.66 -14.24
C PRO A 186 -20.59 9.16 -13.01
N GLU A 187 -21.90 8.92 -12.90
CA GLU A 187 -22.70 9.35 -11.74
C GLU A 187 -22.23 8.60 -10.48
N LEU A 188 -21.88 7.32 -10.60
CA LEU A 188 -21.29 6.56 -9.50
C LEU A 188 -19.99 7.21 -8.99
N VAL A 189 -19.15 7.77 -9.88
CA VAL A 189 -17.93 8.48 -9.48
C VAL A 189 -18.25 9.70 -8.62
N GLU A 190 -19.25 10.48 -9.03
CA GLU A 190 -19.72 11.63 -8.26
C GLU A 190 -20.31 11.20 -6.91
N GLN A 191 -21.10 10.13 -6.89
CA GLN A 191 -21.72 9.60 -5.68
C GLN A 191 -20.70 9.09 -4.67
N VAL A 192 -19.67 8.33 -5.08
CA VAL A 192 -18.65 7.84 -4.15
C VAL A 192 -17.76 8.97 -3.64
N CYS A 193 -17.47 9.96 -4.49
CA CYS A 193 -16.74 11.17 -4.10
C CYS A 193 -17.54 11.96 -3.05
N ALA A 194 -18.83 12.22 -3.33
CA ALA A 194 -19.72 12.95 -2.41
C ALA A 194 -19.99 12.19 -1.10
N ALA A 195 -20.00 10.85 -1.14
CA ALA A 195 -20.11 10.01 0.05
C ALA A 195 -18.88 10.10 0.96
N GLY A 196 -17.74 10.51 0.43
CA GLY A 196 -16.52 10.79 1.19
C GLY A 196 -15.32 9.90 0.87
N VAL A 197 -15.28 9.26 -0.31
CA VAL A 197 -14.03 8.65 -0.78
C VAL A 197 -12.99 9.75 -1.00
N ASN A 198 -11.84 9.65 -0.32
CA ASN A 198 -10.75 10.61 -0.44
C ASN A 198 -9.87 10.31 -1.65
N THR A 199 -9.69 9.03 -1.98
CA THR A 199 -8.77 8.60 -3.03
C THR A 199 -9.22 7.29 -3.65
N LEU A 200 -9.22 7.24 -4.97
CA LEU A 200 -9.37 6.00 -5.72
C LEU A 200 -8.03 5.26 -5.72
N TYR A 201 -8.02 4.05 -5.18
CA TYR A 201 -6.86 3.16 -5.20
C TYR A 201 -7.04 2.20 -6.39
N LEU A 202 -6.54 2.63 -7.56
CA LEU A 202 -6.90 2.04 -8.85
C LEU A 202 -5.90 0.99 -9.29
N SER A 203 -6.39 -0.23 -9.50
CA SER A 203 -5.64 -1.30 -10.14
C SER A 203 -5.09 -0.86 -11.50
N PHE A 204 -3.77 -0.91 -11.70
CA PHE A 204 -3.13 -0.50 -12.97
C PHE A 204 -1.77 -1.19 -13.12
N ASP A 205 -1.70 -2.33 -13.83
CA ASP A 205 -0.47 -3.15 -13.85
C ASP A 205 0.55 -2.75 -14.92
N GLY A 206 0.22 -1.76 -15.75
CA GLY A 206 1.07 -1.37 -16.88
C GLY A 206 0.34 -0.51 -17.88
N VAL A 207 1.11 0.04 -18.82
CA VAL A 207 0.63 0.96 -19.84
C VAL A 207 0.22 0.24 -21.13
N SER A 208 0.54 -1.05 -21.29
CA SER A 208 0.16 -1.85 -22.46
C SER A 208 -0.97 -2.84 -22.18
N GLU A 209 -1.67 -3.27 -23.23
CA GLU A 209 -2.71 -4.30 -23.14
C GLU A 209 -2.17 -5.61 -22.58
N LYS A 210 -0.92 -5.94 -22.92
CA LYS A 210 -0.26 -7.18 -22.50
C LYS A 210 0.02 -7.21 -20.99
N THR A 211 0.48 -6.09 -20.43
CA THR A 211 0.84 -5.98 -19.01
C THR A 211 -0.38 -5.69 -18.14
N ASN A 212 -1.41 -5.01 -18.67
CA ASN A 212 -2.62 -4.62 -17.95
C ASN A 212 -3.94 -5.12 -18.57
N PRO A 213 -4.11 -6.43 -18.87
CA PRO A 213 -5.31 -6.94 -19.55
C PRO A 213 -6.59 -6.81 -18.71
N LYS A 214 -6.47 -6.49 -17.41
CA LYS A 214 -7.58 -6.38 -16.46
C LYS A 214 -8.48 -5.17 -16.68
N ASN A 215 -7.94 -4.04 -17.11
CA ASN A 215 -8.71 -2.80 -17.26
C ASN A 215 -8.05 -1.76 -18.19
N HIS A 216 -7.09 -2.17 -19.02
CA HIS A 216 -6.34 -1.26 -19.90
C HIS A 216 -7.26 -0.34 -20.73
N TRP A 217 -8.37 -0.86 -21.23
CA TRP A 217 -9.28 -0.12 -22.11
C TRP A 217 -10.19 0.85 -21.35
N GLU A 218 -10.45 0.58 -20.07
CA GLU A 218 -11.35 1.32 -19.21
C GLU A 218 -10.63 2.45 -18.46
N VAL A 219 -9.36 2.25 -18.09
CA VAL A 219 -8.53 3.24 -17.35
C VAL A 219 -8.60 4.66 -17.92
N PRO A 220 -8.53 4.88 -19.25
CA PRO A 220 -8.62 6.23 -19.79
C PRO A 220 -9.94 6.92 -19.44
N GLN A 221 -11.06 6.19 -19.53
CA GLN A 221 -12.38 6.74 -19.20
C GLN A 221 -12.53 6.94 -17.68
N ILE A 222 -11.98 6.05 -16.86
CA ILE A 222 -11.95 6.18 -15.39
C ILE A 222 -11.25 7.49 -15.01
N ILE A 223 -10.09 7.77 -15.60
CA ILE A 223 -9.31 8.99 -15.36
C ILE A 223 -10.13 10.23 -15.74
N GLU A 224 -10.79 10.25 -16.90
CA GLU A 224 -11.60 11.40 -17.30
C GLU A 224 -12.83 11.60 -16.40
N ASN A 225 -13.49 10.52 -15.96
CA ASN A 225 -14.62 10.63 -15.04
C ASN A 225 -14.17 11.13 -13.65
N CYS A 226 -13.06 10.61 -13.12
CA CYS A 226 -12.48 11.07 -11.86
C CYS A 226 -12.02 12.54 -11.94
N ARG A 227 -11.44 12.95 -13.07
CA ARG A 227 -11.03 14.34 -13.32
C ARG A 227 -12.23 15.29 -13.27
N LYS A 228 -13.38 14.91 -13.83
CA LYS A 228 -14.62 15.69 -13.76
C LYS A 228 -15.15 15.82 -12.32
N ALA A 229 -15.10 14.73 -11.55
CA ALA A 229 -15.56 14.70 -10.16
C ALA A 229 -14.55 15.32 -9.16
N GLY A 230 -13.30 15.56 -9.58
CA GLY A 230 -12.22 16.00 -8.69
C GLY A 230 -11.68 14.90 -7.76
N LEU A 231 -11.93 13.62 -8.08
CA LEU A 231 -11.52 12.47 -7.26
C LEU A 231 -10.09 12.05 -7.60
N GLY A 232 -9.15 12.23 -6.66
CA GLY A 232 -7.74 11.86 -6.85
C GLY A 232 -7.52 10.35 -6.98
N ILE A 233 -6.53 9.96 -7.78
CA ILE A 233 -6.19 8.56 -8.07
C ILE A 233 -4.79 8.22 -7.55
N VAL A 234 -4.63 7.04 -6.95
CA VAL A 234 -3.34 6.37 -6.79
C VAL A 234 -3.33 5.14 -7.70
N LEU A 235 -2.34 5.04 -8.59
CA LEU A 235 -2.18 3.86 -9.45
C LEU A 235 -1.51 2.74 -8.66
N VAL A 236 -1.99 1.51 -8.86
CA VAL A 236 -1.57 0.34 -8.07
C VAL A 236 -1.18 -0.80 -9.00
N PRO A 237 0.08 -0.81 -9.43
CA PRO A 237 0.64 -1.93 -10.17
C PRO A 237 1.07 -3.06 -9.24
N THR A 238 0.55 -4.27 -9.51
CA THR A 238 1.18 -5.49 -9.00
C THR A 238 2.37 -5.81 -9.90
N VAL A 239 3.59 -5.70 -9.38
CA VAL A 239 4.81 -5.92 -10.16
C VAL A 239 5.24 -7.37 -10.05
N ILE A 240 5.41 -8.01 -11.21
CA ILE A 240 5.83 -9.40 -11.35
C ILE A 240 7.05 -9.42 -12.28
N ASN A 241 8.15 -10.02 -11.80
CA ASN A 241 9.37 -10.13 -12.60
C ASN A 241 9.08 -10.90 -13.91
N SER A 242 9.67 -10.47 -15.02
CA SER A 242 9.48 -11.00 -16.37
C SER A 242 8.09 -10.79 -17.01
N VAL A 243 7.16 -10.14 -16.30
CA VAL A 243 5.78 -9.92 -16.81
C VAL A 243 5.55 -8.44 -17.11
N ASN A 244 5.76 -7.54 -16.16
CA ASN A 244 5.51 -6.10 -16.31
C ASN A 244 6.57 -5.20 -15.65
N ASP A 245 7.62 -5.79 -15.07
CA ASP A 245 8.77 -5.09 -14.48
C ASP A 245 9.52 -4.18 -15.47
N HIS A 246 9.36 -4.42 -16.78
CA HIS A 246 9.91 -3.59 -17.86
C HIS A 246 9.14 -2.30 -18.15
N GLU A 247 7.96 -2.10 -17.54
CA GLU A 247 7.12 -0.90 -17.73
C GLU A 247 7.03 -0.01 -16.46
N VAL A 248 7.77 -0.31 -15.37
CA VAL A 248 7.65 0.46 -14.11
C VAL A 248 7.97 1.95 -14.29
N GLY A 249 8.94 2.30 -15.14
CA GLY A 249 9.25 3.69 -15.48
C GLY A 249 8.16 4.34 -16.34
N ASP A 250 7.55 3.59 -17.26
CA ASP A 250 6.48 4.10 -18.12
C ASP A 250 5.19 4.37 -17.31
N ILE A 251 4.89 3.52 -16.31
CA ILE A 251 3.82 3.75 -15.34
C ILE A 251 4.04 5.08 -14.59
N LEU A 252 5.27 5.34 -14.12
CA LEU A 252 5.60 6.60 -13.46
C LEU A 252 5.46 7.79 -14.39
N LYS A 253 5.92 7.68 -15.65
CA LYS A 253 5.81 8.76 -16.64
C LYS A 253 4.35 9.04 -17.00
N PHE A 254 3.53 8.00 -17.07
CA PHE A 254 2.08 8.12 -17.25
C PHE A 254 1.42 8.83 -16.06
N GLY A 255 1.80 8.47 -14.84
CA GLY A 255 1.41 9.16 -13.61
C GLY A 255 1.78 10.65 -13.64
N LEU A 256 3.02 10.97 -14.01
CA LEU A 256 3.53 12.34 -14.10
C LEU A 256 2.78 13.18 -15.17
N LYS A 257 2.44 12.59 -16.32
CA LYS A 257 1.63 13.26 -17.37
C LYS A 257 0.20 13.59 -16.91
N ASN A 258 -0.32 12.86 -15.92
CA ASN A 258 -1.66 13.03 -15.38
C ASN A 258 -1.63 13.46 -13.90
N ILE A 259 -0.57 14.18 -13.47
CA ILE A 259 -0.36 14.62 -12.08
C ILE A 259 -1.48 15.54 -11.56
N ASP A 260 -2.29 16.09 -12.45
CA ASP A 260 -3.46 16.88 -12.12
C ASP A 260 -4.50 16.09 -11.31
N ILE A 261 -4.58 14.77 -11.55
CA ILE A 261 -5.51 13.86 -10.86
C ILE A 261 -4.82 12.65 -10.22
N ILE A 262 -3.70 12.18 -10.78
CA ILE A 262 -2.90 11.08 -10.24
C ILE A 262 -1.94 11.62 -9.17
N ARG A 263 -2.19 11.25 -7.92
CA ARG A 263 -1.44 11.72 -6.74
C ARG A 263 -0.28 10.79 -6.36
N GLY A 264 -0.27 9.57 -6.90
CA GLY A 264 0.82 8.65 -6.64
C GLY A 264 0.73 7.35 -7.41
N VAL A 265 1.81 6.59 -7.33
CA VAL A 265 1.93 5.21 -7.78
C VAL A 265 2.40 4.38 -6.60
N ASN A 266 1.66 3.35 -6.23
CA ASN A 266 2.03 2.43 -5.16
C ASN A 266 2.30 1.04 -5.72
N PHE A 267 3.58 0.72 -5.96
CA PHE A 267 3.98 -0.58 -6.49
C PHE A 267 3.81 -1.69 -5.45
N GLN A 268 3.24 -2.81 -5.87
CA GLN A 268 3.07 -3.98 -5.03
C GLN A 268 3.85 -5.14 -5.64
N PRO A 269 5.11 -5.38 -5.22
CA PRO A 269 5.80 -6.62 -5.57
C PRO A 269 4.93 -7.83 -5.23
N VAL A 270 4.80 -8.75 -6.19
CA VAL A 270 3.86 -9.86 -6.11
C VAL A 270 4.10 -10.75 -4.88
N SER A 271 3.01 -11.12 -4.22
CA SER A 271 2.99 -12.19 -3.21
C SER A 271 2.61 -13.50 -3.89
N LEU A 272 3.52 -14.47 -3.92
CA LEU A 272 3.33 -15.75 -4.60
C LEU A 272 2.58 -16.74 -3.70
N VAL A 273 1.28 -16.46 -3.47
CA VAL A 273 0.44 -17.31 -2.64
C VAL A 273 0.03 -18.61 -3.37
N GLY A 274 -0.15 -19.68 -2.60
CA GLY A 274 -0.40 -21.02 -3.11
C GLY A 274 0.89 -21.86 -3.25
N ARG A 275 0.73 -23.08 -3.78
CA ARG A 275 1.85 -24.02 -3.97
C ARG A 275 2.47 -23.83 -5.33
N MET A 276 3.45 -22.93 -5.42
CA MET A 276 4.21 -22.65 -6.64
C MET A 276 5.57 -23.38 -6.61
N PRO A 277 5.95 -24.10 -7.69
CA PRO A 277 7.28 -24.68 -7.82
C PRO A 277 8.39 -23.64 -7.65
N ARG A 278 9.58 -24.09 -7.22
CA ARG A 278 10.72 -23.20 -6.96
C ARG A 278 11.12 -22.40 -8.21
N GLU A 279 11.17 -23.04 -9.38
CA GLU A 279 11.56 -22.40 -10.64
C GLU A 279 10.62 -21.24 -11.02
N GLU A 280 9.31 -21.43 -10.88
CA GLU A 280 8.32 -20.37 -11.12
C GLU A 280 8.46 -19.24 -10.09
N ARG A 281 8.73 -19.57 -8.81
CA ARG A 281 8.97 -18.54 -7.79
C ARG A 281 10.19 -17.71 -8.12
N GLU A 282 11.30 -18.34 -8.48
CA GLU A 282 12.54 -17.64 -8.87
C GLU A 282 12.33 -16.78 -10.12
N ARG A 283 11.51 -17.24 -11.07
CA ARG A 283 11.16 -16.48 -12.27
C ARG A 283 10.33 -15.23 -11.97
N TYR A 284 9.29 -15.34 -11.14
CA TYR A 284 8.30 -14.28 -10.95
C TYR A 284 8.58 -13.35 -9.77
N ARG A 285 9.41 -13.78 -8.81
CA ARG A 285 9.70 -12.98 -7.62
C ARG A 285 10.44 -11.70 -7.99
N ILE A 286 9.97 -10.61 -7.40
CA ILE A 286 10.62 -9.31 -7.40
C ILE A 286 10.52 -8.73 -6.00
N THR A 287 11.53 -8.00 -5.56
CA THR A 287 11.54 -7.34 -4.24
C THR A 287 11.60 -5.83 -4.39
N ILE A 288 11.39 -5.10 -3.28
CA ILE A 288 11.52 -3.63 -3.22
C ILE A 288 12.78 -3.10 -3.93
N PRO A 289 14.00 -3.55 -3.59
CA PRO A 289 15.20 -3.04 -4.26
C PRO A 289 15.28 -3.40 -5.74
N ASP A 290 14.68 -4.51 -6.17
CA ASP A 290 14.64 -4.86 -7.60
C ASP A 290 13.74 -3.87 -8.37
N VAL A 291 12.57 -3.52 -7.81
CA VAL A 291 11.68 -2.51 -8.40
C VAL A 291 12.34 -1.14 -8.43
N ILE A 292 12.98 -0.72 -7.33
CA ILE A 292 13.72 0.55 -7.26
C ILE A 292 14.81 0.61 -8.33
N LYS A 293 15.58 -0.48 -8.50
CA LYS A 293 16.60 -0.56 -9.54
C LYS A 293 16.00 -0.45 -10.95
N ARG A 294 14.86 -1.10 -11.22
CA ARG A 294 14.16 -0.96 -12.51
C ARG A 294 13.63 0.45 -12.73
N ILE A 295 13.17 1.14 -11.69
CA ILE A 295 12.77 2.55 -11.74
C ILE A 295 13.99 3.39 -12.14
N GLU A 296 15.13 3.20 -11.48
CA GLU A 296 16.36 3.93 -11.79
C GLU A 296 16.82 3.72 -13.24
N GLU A 297 16.84 2.48 -13.70
CA GLU A 297 17.18 2.12 -15.09
C GLU A 297 16.19 2.71 -16.11
N GLN A 298 14.88 2.71 -15.83
CA GLN A 298 13.85 3.13 -16.77
C GLN A 298 13.51 4.63 -16.70
N THR A 299 14.06 5.33 -15.72
CA THR A 299 14.01 6.80 -15.61
C THR A 299 15.36 7.44 -15.94
N ASP A 300 16.31 6.67 -16.49
CA ASP A 300 17.65 7.13 -16.86
C ASP A 300 18.37 7.84 -15.69
N GLY A 301 18.19 7.32 -14.48
CA GLY A 301 18.79 7.85 -13.25
C GLY A 301 18.19 9.16 -12.73
N GLU A 302 17.03 9.60 -13.23
CA GLU A 302 16.29 10.73 -12.67
C GLU A 302 15.76 10.43 -11.25
N ILE A 303 15.37 9.19 -11.00
CA ILE A 303 15.01 8.68 -9.67
C ILE A 303 15.97 7.56 -9.34
N ARG A 304 16.67 7.65 -8.22
CA ARG A 304 17.71 6.69 -7.84
C ARG A 304 17.41 5.97 -6.55
N THR A 305 18.16 4.92 -6.29
CA THR A 305 18.01 4.10 -5.07
C THR A 305 18.14 4.92 -3.78
N GLU A 306 19.02 5.93 -3.75
CA GLU A 306 19.16 6.82 -2.59
C GLU A 306 17.91 7.66 -2.32
N ASP A 307 17.06 7.89 -3.32
CA ASP A 307 15.88 8.74 -3.18
C ASP A 307 14.74 8.08 -2.39
N PHE A 308 14.80 6.76 -2.20
CA PHE A 308 13.81 5.97 -1.46
C PHE A 308 14.18 5.76 0.01
N PHE A 309 13.16 5.81 0.86
CA PHE A 309 13.28 5.57 2.30
C PHE A 309 12.30 4.48 2.75
N PRO A 310 12.65 3.63 3.73
CA PRO A 310 11.71 2.66 4.27
C PRO A 310 10.58 3.38 5.02
N VAL A 311 9.38 2.79 5.05
CA VAL A 311 8.20 3.36 5.72
C VAL A 311 8.44 3.83 7.18
N PRO A 312 9.14 3.09 8.07
CA PRO A 312 9.38 3.55 9.45
C PRO A 312 10.21 4.83 9.58
N THR A 313 10.80 5.34 8.49
CA THR A 313 11.43 6.68 8.46
C THR A 313 10.46 7.78 8.92
N ALA A 314 9.16 7.63 8.64
CA ALA A 314 8.13 8.58 9.06
C ALA A 314 8.02 8.70 10.60
N MET A 315 8.50 7.70 11.37
CA MET A 315 8.49 7.74 12.83
C MET A 315 9.27 8.93 13.39
N ALA A 316 10.38 9.36 12.76
CA ALA A 316 11.14 10.52 13.23
C ALA A 316 10.29 11.81 13.20
N ILE A 317 9.42 11.93 12.19
CA ILE A 317 8.48 13.05 12.07
C ILE A 317 7.38 12.91 13.12
N SER A 318 6.74 11.73 13.21
CA SER A 318 5.67 11.48 14.18
C SER A 318 6.13 11.68 15.63
N ASP A 319 7.33 11.21 15.99
CA ASP A 319 7.93 11.38 17.31
C ASP A 319 8.13 12.85 17.67
N PHE A 320 8.61 13.64 16.72
CA PHE A 320 8.81 15.07 16.91
C PHE A 320 7.48 15.79 17.12
N VAL A 321 6.50 15.52 16.25
CA VAL A 321 5.16 16.09 16.33
C VAL A 321 4.46 15.70 17.63
N GLU A 322 4.58 14.45 18.06
CA GLU A 322 4.08 13.98 19.36
C GLU A 322 4.76 14.70 20.52
N SER A 323 6.09 14.85 20.48
CA SER A 323 6.84 15.54 21.54
C SER A 323 6.37 16.99 21.70
N LEU A 324 5.97 17.63 20.60
CA LEU A 324 5.34 18.95 20.61
C LEU A 324 3.89 18.91 21.10
N ALA A 325 3.07 17.97 20.62
CA ALA A 325 1.64 17.91 20.92
C ALA A 325 1.32 17.35 22.32
N LYS A 326 2.24 16.59 22.93
CA LYS A 326 2.05 15.85 24.19
C LYS A 326 0.83 14.91 24.18
N ARG A 327 0.51 14.32 23.02
CA ARG A 327 -0.51 13.29 22.86
C ARG A 327 -0.01 12.24 21.86
N PRO A 328 -0.43 10.97 21.97
CA PRO A 328 -0.06 9.94 21.01
C PRO A 328 -0.38 10.37 19.58
N MET A 329 0.61 10.28 18.70
CA MET A 329 0.46 10.46 17.26
C MET A 329 0.61 9.13 16.53
N TYR A 330 0.17 9.07 15.27
CA TYR A 330 0.30 7.91 14.41
C TYR A 330 1.72 7.31 14.40
N ASP A 331 1.82 6.04 14.79
CA ASP A 331 3.06 5.27 14.76
C ASP A 331 3.14 4.44 13.48
N ILE A 332 3.80 4.95 12.45
CA ILE A 332 4.05 4.19 11.22
C ILE A 332 5.25 3.24 11.39
N SER A 333 5.19 2.40 12.43
CA SER A 333 6.25 1.51 12.92
C SER A 333 6.35 0.18 12.17
N SER A 334 6.03 0.20 10.87
CA SER A 334 6.06 -1.02 10.07
C SER A 334 7.47 -1.63 10.02
N HIS A 335 7.57 -2.95 9.86
CA HIS A 335 8.88 -3.58 9.63
C HIS A 335 9.56 -2.95 8.39
N PHE A 336 10.83 -2.54 8.51
CA PHE A 336 11.54 -1.77 7.47
C PHE A 336 11.61 -2.46 6.10
N ALA A 337 11.51 -3.79 6.07
CA ALA A 337 11.47 -4.59 4.84
C ALA A 337 10.10 -4.65 4.14
N CYS A 338 9.03 -4.07 4.74
CA CYS A 338 7.68 -4.15 4.19
C CYS A 338 7.40 -3.12 3.10
N GLY A 339 7.94 -1.92 3.20
CA GLY A 339 7.64 -0.86 2.24
C GLY A 339 8.72 0.21 2.16
N ALA A 340 8.72 0.91 1.04
CA ALA A 340 9.60 2.03 0.76
C ALA A 340 8.82 3.12 0.03
N ALA A 341 9.27 4.36 0.14
CA ALA A 341 8.61 5.46 -0.55
C ALA A 341 9.55 6.63 -0.84
N THR A 342 9.13 7.47 -1.78
CA THR A 342 9.70 8.77 -2.07
C THR A 342 8.63 9.73 -2.61
N TYR A 343 8.99 11.00 -2.75
CA TYR A 343 8.19 12.00 -3.45
C TYR A 343 9.00 12.55 -4.62
N VAL A 344 8.32 12.69 -5.76
CA VAL A 344 8.89 13.33 -6.95
C VAL A 344 8.03 14.50 -7.38
N PHE A 345 8.69 15.49 -7.98
CA PHE A 345 8.06 16.66 -8.59
C PHE A 345 8.30 16.63 -10.09
N GLN A 346 7.55 17.47 -10.80
CA GLN A 346 7.73 17.67 -12.23
C GLN A 346 8.46 18.99 -12.48
N ASP A 347 9.51 18.95 -13.29
CA ASP A 347 10.11 20.13 -13.91
C ASP A 347 10.44 19.83 -15.37
N ASN A 348 9.84 20.59 -16.30
CA ASN A 348 9.97 20.40 -17.75
C ASN A 348 9.77 18.94 -18.20
N GLY A 349 8.82 18.24 -17.57
CA GLY A 349 8.51 16.84 -17.86
C GLY A 349 9.55 15.83 -17.36
N ARG A 350 10.52 16.23 -16.54
CA ARG A 350 11.46 15.34 -15.85
C ARG A 350 11.03 15.12 -14.41
N PHE A 351 11.44 14.01 -13.81
CA PHE A 351 11.29 13.78 -12.38
C PHE A 351 12.34 14.57 -11.60
N VAL A 352 11.89 15.24 -10.53
CA VAL A 352 12.76 15.88 -9.55
C VAL A 352 12.46 15.27 -8.19
N PRO A 353 13.24 14.28 -7.72
CA PRO A 353 13.08 13.71 -6.38
C PRO A 353 13.24 14.77 -5.28
N LEU A 354 12.49 14.60 -4.19
CA LEU A 354 12.52 15.49 -3.02
C LEU A 354 13.95 15.70 -2.48
N THR A 355 14.73 14.62 -2.46
CA THR A 355 16.14 14.53 -2.04
C THR A 355 17.10 15.38 -2.87
N ARG A 356 16.70 15.86 -4.05
CA ARG A 356 17.54 16.73 -4.88
C ARG A 356 17.59 18.16 -4.37
N PHE A 357 16.61 18.57 -3.56
CA PHE A 357 16.54 19.91 -3.00
C PHE A 357 16.22 19.92 -1.49
N ILE A 358 16.01 18.76 -0.88
CA ILE A 358 15.91 18.60 0.58
C ILE A 358 16.93 17.59 1.06
N ASP A 359 17.75 17.98 2.03
CA ASP A 359 18.58 17.06 2.82
C ASP A 359 17.68 16.31 3.81
N VAL A 360 17.09 15.20 3.34
CA VAL A 360 16.13 14.41 4.11
C VAL A 360 16.81 13.75 5.32
N ASP A 361 17.99 13.16 5.14
CA ASP A 361 18.71 12.49 6.23
C ASP A 361 19.09 13.46 7.34
N GLY A 362 19.75 14.57 6.99
CA GLY A 362 20.11 15.60 7.97
C GLY A 362 18.89 16.22 8.65
N PHE A 363 17.78 16.37 7.92
CA PHE A 363 16.54 16.86 8.52
C PHE A 363 15.93 15.89 9.53
N LEU A 364 15.91 14.59 9.22
CA LEU A 364 15.36 13.57 10.12
C LEU A 364 16.20 13.40 11.38
N GLU A 365 17.54 13.41 11.25
CA GLU A 365 18.46 13.40 12.37
C GLU A 365 18.21 14.62 13.29
N TYR A 366 18.09 15.81 12.70
CA TYR A 366 17.77 17.03 13.44
C TYR A 366 16.42 16.93 14.17
N LEU A 367 15.37 16.39 13.54
CA LEU A 367 14.08 16.17 14.21
C LEU A 367 14.20 15.19 15.39
N GLY A 368 15.00 14.13 15.23
CA GLY A 368 15.31 13.18 16.30
C GLY A 368 15.95 13.85 17.52
N GLU A 369 16.98 14.67 17.29
CA GLU A 369 17.61 15.46 18.36
C GLU A 369 16.61 16.41 19.04
N LYS A 370 15.75 17.08 18.27
CA LYS A 370 14.73 17.99 18.83
C LYS A 370 13.65 17.25 19.60
N SER A 371 13.27 16.04 19.19
CA SER A 371 12.39 15.19 19.98
C SER A 371 13.03 14.84 21.33
N GLN A 372 14.32 14.49 21.36
CA GLN A 372 15.03 14.22 22.62
C GLN A 372 15.11 15.46 23.52
N GLU A 373 15.40 16.64 22.96
CA GLU A 373 15.40 17.90 23.70
C GLU A 373 14.05 18.21 24.36
N LEU A 374 12.95 18.01 23.62
CA LEU A 374 11.59 18.19 24.14
C LEU A 374 11.27 17.20 25.27
N LYS A 375 11.66 15.93 25.10
CA LYS A 375 11.50 14.88 26.12
C LYS A 375 12.32 15.16 27.38
N ALA A 376 13.49 15.79 27.24
CA ALA A 376 14.32 16.26 28.35
C ALA A 376 13.79 17.55 29.03
N GLY A 377 12.61 18.05 28.63
CA GLY A 377 11.95 19.18 29.27
C GLY A 377 12.30 20.56 28.72
N LYS A 378 13.02 20.66 27.58
CA LYS A 378 13.26 21.96 26.94
C LYS A 378 11.93 22.62 26.49
N SER A 379 11.91 23.95 26.51
CA SER A 379 10.73 24.73 26.13
C SER A 379 10.32 24.49 24.66
N LYS A 380 9.03 24.15 24.45
CA LYS A 380 8.43 23.97 23.11
C LYS A 380 8.61 25.18 22.22
N PHE A 381 8.47 26.39 22.79
CA PHE A 381 8.65 27.63 22.05
C PHE A 381 10.08 27.79 21.53
N LEU A 382 11.07 27.45 22.36
CA LEU A 382 12.49 27.55 21.98
C LEU A 382 12.89 26.50 20.93
N VAL A 383 12.36 25.27 21.03
CA VAL A 383 12.60 24.24 20.02
C VAL A 383 11.90 24.57 18.70
N GLY A 384 10.63 25.01 18.75
CA GLY A 384 9.88 25.41 17.57
C GLY A 384 10.50 26.61 16.83
N THR A 385 10.99 27.62 17.55
CA THR A 385 11.70 28.76 16.95
C THR A 385 13.04 28.37 16.34
N LYS A 386 13.80 27.45 16.96
CA LYS A 386 15.02 26.89 16.36
C LYS A 386 14.73 26.09 15.09
N LEU A 387 13.67 25.29 15.07
CA LEU A 387 13.22 24.57 13.88
C LEU A 387 12.86 25.56 12.75
N LEU A 388 12.07 26.57 13.06
CA LEU A 388 11.69 27.66 12.13
C LEU A 388 12.90 28.29 11.44
N TYR A 389 13.96 28.57 12.20
CA TYR A 389 15.19 29.16 11.65
C TYR A 389 16.02 28.13 10.85
N SER A 390 16.10 26.89 11.34
CA SER A 390 17.02 25.88 10.79
C SER A 390 16.44 25.10 9.60
N ILE A 391 15.12 25.07 9.41
CA ILE A 391 14.47 24.31 8.33
C ILE A 391 14.99 24.72 6.94
N ARG A 392 15.32 26.00 6.77
CA ARG A 392 15.87 26.55 5.53
C ARG A 392 17.27 26.03 5.19
N LYS A 393 18.01 25.50 6.17
CA LYS A 393 19.35 24.92 5.96
C LYS A 393 19.31 23.58 5.24
N PHE A 394 18.20 22.86 5.39
CA PHE A 394 18.00 21.57 4.74
C PHE A 394 17.38 21.71 3.34
N ILE A 395 17.07 22.92 2.88
CA ILE A 395 16.40 23.16 1.60
C ILE A 395 17.34 23.93 0.67
N ASP A 396 17.73 23.30 -0.43
CA ASP A 396 18.43 23.93 -1.53
C ASP A 396 17.43 24.73 -2.38
N LYS A 397 17.48 26.06 -2.29
CA LYS A 397 16.56 26.95 -2.99
C LYS A 397 16.80 27.02 -4.49
N GLU A 398 18.02 26.73 -4.95
CA GLU A 398 18.39 26.84 -6.36
C GLU A 398 17.85 25.65 -7.17
N LYS A 399 17.78 24.48 -6.54
CA LYS A 399 17.30 23.23 -7.16
C LYS A 399 15.81 22.97 -6.96
N LYS A 400 15.12 23.86 -6.24
CA LYS A 400 13.69 23.72 -5.94
C LYS A 400 12.83 23.94 -7.19
N PRO A 401 11.84 23.07 -7.49
CA PRO A 401 10.89 23.31 -8.57
C PRO A 401 10.18 24.67 -8.46
N LYS A 402 9.97 25.34 -9.60
CA LYS A 402 9.33 26.67 -9.65
C LYS A 402 7.90 26.61 -9.10
N GLY A 403 7.55 27.57 -8.25
CA GLY A 403 6.19 27.68 -7.68
C GLY A 403 5.86 26.73 -6.53
N LEU A 404 6.86 26.10 -5.92
CA LEU A 404 6.73 25.28 -4.71
C LEU A 404 7.21 26.04 -3.46
N ASP A 405 6.31 26.34 -2.53
CA ASP A 405 6.63 27.01 -1.25
C ASP A 405 6.93 25.95 -0.15
N VAL A 406 7.93 25.10 -0.39
CA VAL A 406 8.32 23.97 0.49
C VAL A 406 8.51 24.39 1.95
N ASP A 407 9.13 25.54 2.16
CA ASP A 407 9.42 26.09 3.48
C ASP A 407 8.13 26.41 4.26
N LYS A 408 7.14 27.03 3.60
CA LYS A 408 5.84 27.29 4.22
C LYS A 408 5.05 26.01 4.46
N ILE A 409 5.11 25.05 3.53
CA ILE A 409 4.42 23.77 3.63
C ILE A 409 4.93 22.97 4.83
N LEU A 410 6.25 22.70 4.88
CA LEU A 410 6.85 21.95 5.98
C LEU A 410 6.63 22.65 7.32
N LEU A 411 6.68 23.98 7.33
CA LEU A 411 6.43 24.76 8.54
C LEU A 411 4.97 24.62 9.02
N ASN A 412 4.00 24.81 8.14
CA ASN A 412 2.58 24.71 8.50
C ASN A 412 2.23 23.27 8.94
N ALA A 413 2.78 22.26 8.27
CA ALA A 413 2.57 20.85 8.62
C ALA A 413 3.12 20.51 10.01
N LEU A 414 4.37 20.90 10.31
CA LEU A 414 5.05 20.49 11.54
C LEU A 414 4.71 21.36 12.76
N VAL A 415 4.44 22.66 12.56
CA VAL A 415 4.22 23.61 13.66
C VAL A 415 2.75 23.96 13.86
N LYS A 416 1.99 24.11 12.76
CA LYS A 416 0.56 24.47 12.86
C LYS A 416 -0.38 23.26 12.85
N HIS A 417 0.15 22.05 12.64
CA HIS A 417 -0.62 20.82 12.48
C HIS A 417 -1.72 20.95 11.40
N ASP A 418 -1.47 21.78 10.40
CA ASP A 418 -2.40 22.07 9.31
C ASP A 418 -2.16 21.06 8.18
N TYR A 419 -2.94 19.97 8.20
CA TYR A 419 -2.88 18.92 7.19
C TYR A 419 -3.49 19.36 5.84
N ASP A 420 -4.28 20.44 5.78
CA ASP A 420 -4.76 21.00 4.51
C ASP A 420 -3.60 21.63 3.72
N ALA A 421 -2.60 22.16 4.42
CA ALA A 421 -1.35 22.63 3.80
C ALA A 421 -0.53 21.49 3.16
N VAL A 422 -0.64 20.26 3.70
CA VAL A 422 -0.03 19.05 3.13
C VAL A 422 -0.78 18.63 1.85
N GLY A 423 -2.10 18.84 1.79
CA GLY A 423 -2.89 18.64 0.56
C GLY A 423 -2.33 19.41 -0.65
N LYS A 424 -1.90 20.67 -0.46
CA LYS A 424 -1.28 21.49 -1.52
C LYS A 424 0.11 21.00 -1.96
N PHE A 425 0.80 20.26 -1.10
CA PHE A 425 2.06 19.59 -1.45
C PHE A 425 1.80 18.37 -2.35
N HIS A 426 0.78 17.59 -2.02
CA HIS A 426 0.36 16.42 -2.80
C HIS A 426 -0.24 16.77 -4.17
N THR A 427 -0.78 17.97 -4.37
CA THR A 427 -1.29 18.35 -5.70
C THR A 427 -0.20 18.69 -6.70
N LYS A 428 1.02 18.96 -6.24
CA LYS A 428 2.19 19.29 -7.09
C LYS A 428 3.30 18.24 -7.03
N SER A 429 3.11 17.18 -6.27
CA SER A 429 4.03 16.06 -6.17
C SER A 429 3.32 14.76 -6.53
N MET A 430 4.09 13.77 -6.91
CA MET A 430 3.63 12.41 -7.06
C MET A 430 4.32 11.57 -5.99
N PHE A 431 3.52 10.92 -5.14
CA PHE A 431 4.02 9.94 -4.20
C PHE A 431 4.39 8.66 -4.96
N ILE A 432 5.60 8.14 -4.75
CA ILE A 432 5.99 6.83 -5.25
C ILE A 432 6.20 5.94 -4.04
N GLY A 433 5.24 5.04 -3.81
CA GLY A 433 5.26 4.09 -2.72
C GLY A 433 5.48 2.67 -3.21
N MET A 434 5.83 1.80 -2.28
CA MET A 434 5.78 0.38 -2.48
C MET A 434 5.49 -0.38 -1.20
N MET A 435 4.74 -1.47 -1.34
CA MET A 435 4.42 -2.40 -0.25
C MET A 435 4.58 -3.82 -0.75
N HIS A 436 5.58 -4.53 -0.23
CA HIS A 436 5.90 -5.91 -0.59
C HIS A 436 5.30 -6.85 0.45
N PHE A 437 4.27 -7.60 0.07
CA PHE A 437 3.67 -8.60 0.96
C PHE A 437 4.45 -9.92 0.92
N MET A 438 4.45 -10.66 2.03
CA MET A 438 5.09 -11.97 2.12
C MET A 438 4.24 -13.04 1.46
N ASP A 439 4.88 -14.17 1.15
CA ASP A 439 4.22 -15.45 0.89
C ASP A 439 4.73 -16.51 1.86
N LEU A 440 4.27 -17.76 1.70
CA LEU A 440 4.63 -18.84 2.61
C LEU A 440 6.12 -19.14 2.62
N TYR A 441 6.89 -18.83 1.56
CA TYR A 441 8.30 -19.18 1.46
C TYR A 441 9.20 -18.13 2.12
N ASN A 442 8.90 -16.85 1.92
CA ASN A 442 9.63 -15.75 2.57
C ASN A 442 8.99 -15.22 3.87
N TYR A 443 8.03 -15.95 4.43
CA TYR A 443 7.26 -15.56 5.62
C TYR A 443 8.17 -15.28 6.84
N ASP A 444 7.93 -14.17 7.51
CA ASP A 444 8.68 -13.71 8.67
C ASP A 444 7.72 -13.19 9.74
N ILE A 445 7.73 -13.85 10.89
CA ILE A 445 6.85 -13.52 12.02
C ILE A 445 7.13 -12.12 12.58
N GLU A 446 8.37 -11.62 12.50
CA GLU A 446 8.69 -10.27 12.97
C GLU A 446 8.06 -9.18 12.10
N ARG A 447 7.85 -9.47 10.80
CA ARG A 447 7.06 -8.61 9.90
C ARG A 447 5.57 -8.63 10.24
N VAL A 448 5.03 -9.76 10.70
CA VAL A 448 3.63 -9.88 11.14
C VAL A 448 3.38 -9.05 12.41
N LYS A 449 4.27 -9.15 13.40
CA LYS A 449 4.17 -8.40 14.67
C LYS A 449 4.22 -6.87 14.47
N ARG A 450 4.94 -6.41 13.46
CA ARG A 450 5.08 -5.00 13.06
C ARG A 450 4.23 -4.66 11.82
N CYS A 451 3.16 -5.40 11.56
CA CYS A 451 2.26 -5.03 10.47
C CYS A 451 1.45 -3.81 10.90
N CYS A 452 1.32 -2.82 10.01
CA CYS A 452 0.45 -1.65 10.23
C CYS A 452 -0.72 -1.61 9.24
N ILE A 453 -0.82 -2.62 8.38
CA ILE A 453 -1.92 -2.81 7.44
C ILE A 453 -2.71 -4.02 7.90
N HIS A 454 -3.95 -3.81 8.31
CA HIS A 454 -4.78 -4.87 8.89
C HIS A 454 -6.05 -5.10 8.08
N TYR A 455 -6.74 -6.21 8.36
CA TYR A 455 -8.13 -6.45 7.98
C TYR A 455 -9.00 -6.38 9.23
N ALA A 456 -10.07 -5.61 9.18
CA ALA A 456 -11.13 -5.69 10.16
C ALA A 456 -12.04 -6.87 9.80
N MET A 457 -12.33 -7.71 10.77
CA MET A 457 -13.17 -8.89 10.61
C MET A 457 -14.49 -8.70 11.35
N THR A 458 -15.53 -9.34 10.83
CA THR A 458 -16.88 -9.44 11.42
C THR A 458 -16.90 -10.11 12.80
N ASP A 459 -15.93 -10.99 13.09
CA ASP A 459 -15.73 -11.58 14.42
C ASP A 459 -14.94 -10.66 15.38
N ARG A 460 -14.80 -9.38 15.01
CA ARG A 460 -14.11 -8.31 15.75
C ARG A 460 -12.60 -8.47 15.86
N ARG A 461 -11.99 -9.47 15.22
CA ARG A 461 -10.52 -9.54 15.13
C ARG A 461 -10.01 -8.51 14.13
N ILE A 462 -8.83 -7.97 14.42
CA ILE A 462 -8.05 -7.14 13.50
C ILE A 462 -6.81 -7.92 13.11
N ILE A 463 -6.71 -8.38 11.86
CA ILE A 463 -5.71 -9.37 11.44
C ILE A 463 -4.66 -8.71 10.51
N PRO A 464 -3.35 -8.91 10.75
CA PRO A 464 -2.27 -8.49 9.84
C PRO A 464 -2.49 -8.94 8.41
N PHE A 465 -2.21 -8.05 7.44
CA PHE A 465 -2.43 -8.31 6.02
C PHE A 465 -1.85 -9.65 5.55
N CYS A 466 -0.58 -9.92 5.89
CA CYS A 466 0.07 -11.16 5.46
C CYS A 466 -0.48 -12.39 6.20
N ALA A 467 -0.91 -12.28 7.46
CA ALA A 467 -1.55 -13.41 8.14
C ALA A 467 -2.90 -13.75 7.49
N PHE A 468 -3.69 -12.72 7.16
CA PHE A 468 -4.99 -12.86 6.52
C PHE A 468 -4.88 -13.47 5.09
N ASN A 469 -3.93 -13.00 4.28
CA ASN A 469 -3.83 -13.41 2.86
C ASN A 469 -2.95 -14.63 2.59
N VAL A 470 -1.93 -14.89 3.41
CA VAL A 470 -0.94 -15.96 3.17
C VAL A 470 -1.30 -17.27 3.88
N ILE A 471 -2.05 -17.18 4.98
CA ILE A 471 -2.56 -18.35 5.72
C ILE A 471 -4.10 -18.25 5.78
N PRO A 472 -4.77 -18.17 4.62
CA PRO A 472 -6.19 -17.86 4.57
C PRO A 472 -7.05 -18.92 5.25
N GLU A 473 -6.62 -20.18 5.28
CA GLU A 473 -7.33 -21.30 5.90
C GLU A 473 -7.48 -21.15 7.42
N TRP A 474 -6.60 -20.38 8.06
CA TRP A 474 -6.70 -20.09 9.50
C TRP A 474 -7.58 -18.87 9.80
N TYR A 475 -7.72 -17.96 8.83
CA TYR A 475 -8.25 -16.62 9.06
C TYR A 475 -9.33 -16.22 8.06
N ARG A 476 -8.93 -15.81 6.85
CA ARG A 476 -9.85 -15.29 5.85
C ARG A 476 -10.95 -16.30 5.52
N ASP A 477 -10.56 -17.46 5.00
CA ASP A 477 -11.49 -18.44 4.45
C ASP A 477 -12.35 -19.00 5.57
N LYS A 478 -11.74 -19.35 6.70
CA LYS A 478 -12.46 -19.85 7.88
C LYS A 478 -13.58 -18.91 8.36
N THR A 479 -13.30 -17.62 8.50
CA THR A 479 -14.31 -16.66 8.98
C THR A 479 -15.31 -16.31 7.89
N GLN A 480 -14.84 -16.01 6.67
CA GLN A 480 -15.72 -15.58 5.59
C GLN A 480 -16.64 -16.68 5.09
N GLU A 481 -16.18 -17.93 5.03
CA GLU A 481 -17.02 -19.08 4.66
C GLU A 481 -18.12 -19.30 5.71
N SER A 482 -17.79 -19.19 7.00
CA SER A 482 -18.78 -19.37 8.10
C SER A 482 -19.91 -18.33 8.12
N GLN A 483 -19.72 -17.22 7.40
CA GLN A 483 -20.68 -16.12 7.27
C GLN A 483 -21.14 -15.91 5.83
N GLY A 484 -20.58 -16.69 4.91
CA GLY A 484 -20.93 -16.66 3.51
C GLY A 484 -22.15 -17.52 3.24
N VAL A 485 -22.66 -17.40 2.02
CA VAL A 485 -23.73 -18.25 1.49
C VAL A 485 -23.18 -19.08 0.34
N SER A 486 -23.81 -20.23 0.08
CA SER A 486 -23.48 -21.01 -1.11
C SER A 486 -23.86 -20.24 -2.39
N PHE A 487 -23.33 -20.68 -3.53
CA PHE A 487 -23.69 -20.09 -4.81
C PHE A 487 -25.18 -20.28 -5.09
N GLU A 488 -25.75 -21.46 -4.81
CA GLU A 488 -27.15 -21.77 -5.03
C GLU A 488 -28.06 -20.85 -4.20
N GLU A 489 -27.72 -20.62 -2.94
CA GLU A 489 -28.47 -19.73 -2.05
C GLU A 489 -28.38 -18.27 -2.52
N TRP A 490 -27.19 -17.81 -2.89
CA TRP A 490 -27.00 -16.46 -3.41
C TRP A 490 -27.78 -16.23 -4.71
N GLU A 491 -27.73 -17.19 -5.64
CA GLU A 491 -28.45 -17.11 -6.91
C GLU A 491 -29.97 -17.15 -6.70
N ALA A 492 -30.46 -17.97 -5.77
CA ALA A 492 -31.88 -18.02 -5.42
C ALA A 492 -32.36 -16.71 -4.78
N LYS A 493 -31.55 -16.11 -3.90
CA LYS A 493 -31.87 -14.85 -3.22
C LYS A 493 -31.87 -13.65 -4.15
N THR A 494 -30.93 -13.61 -5.10
CA THR A 494 -30.73 -12.43 -5.98
C THR A 494 -31.41 -12.56 -7.34
N GLY A 495 -31.76 -13.78 -7.76
CA GLY A 495 -32.21 -14.06 -9.12
C GLY A 495 -31.13 -13.90 -10.20
N ARG A 496 -29.88 -13.61 -9.80
CA ARG A 496 -28.73 -13.42 -10.70
C ARG A 496 -27.89 -14.70 -10.74
N LYS A 497 -27.19 -14.94 -11.85
CA LYS A 497 -26.20 -16.01 -11.93
C LYS A 497 -24.81 -15.46 -11.63
N LEU A 498 -24.02 -16.13 -10.79
CA LEU A 498 -22.70 -15.61 -10.44
C LEU A 498 -21.79 -15.48 -11.68
N LYS A 499 -21.93 -16.42 -12.63
CA LYS A 499 -21.22 -16.37 -13.92
C LYS A 499 -21.63 -15.18 -14.80
N SER A 500 -22.84 -14.64 -14.65
CA SER A 500 -23.27 -13.45 -15.39
C SER A 500 -22.67 -12.15 -14.86
N GLU A 501 -22.08 -12.16 -13.66
CA GLU A 501 -21.33 -11.02 -13.12
C GLU A 501 -20.01 -10.76 -13.86
N LEU A 502 -19.48 -11.77 -14.57
CA LEU A 502 -18.23 -11.62 -15.32
C LEU A 502 -18.39 -10.58 -16.43
N TYR A 503 -17.52 -9.58 -16.39
CA TYR A 503 -17.62 -8.47 -17.32
C TYR A 503 -17.25 -8.89 -18.75
N LYS A 504 -18.17 -8.66 -19.68
CA LYS A 504 -17.95 -8.85 -21.12
C LYS A 504 -17.64 -7.51 -21.76
N ARG A 505 -16.42 -7.39 -22.28
CA ARG A 505 -15.89 -6.15 -22.88
C ARG A 505 -16.23 -6.02 -24.35
N ASP A 506 -16.59 -4.82 -24.76
CA ASP A 506 -16.56 -4.38 -26.15
C ASP A 506 -15.30 -3.53 -26.37
N VAL A 507 -14.21 -4.20 -26.75
CA VAL A 507 -12.88 -3.57 -26.88
C VAL A 507 -12.88 -2.53 -27.98
N GLU A 508 -13.53 -2.78 -29.11
CA GLU A 508 -13.58 -1.86 -30.25
C GLU A 508 -14.31 -0.56 -29.87
N LYS A 509 -15.43 -0.68 -29.15
CA LYS A 509 -16.13 0.48 -28.62
C LYS A 509 -15.25 1.28 -27.67
N LEU A 510 -14.54 0.64 -26.74
CA LEU A 510 -13.65 1.33 -25.80
C LEU A 510 -12.49 2.03 -26.53
N LYS A 511 -11.88 1.36 -27.51
CA LYS A 511 -10.79 1.91 -28.34
C LYS A 511 -11.23 3.11 -29.18
N SER A 512 -12.50 3.15 -29.58
CA SER A 512 -13.05 4.27 -30.36
C SER A 512 -13.21 5.55 -29.55
N SER A 513 -13.20 5.47 -28.21
CA SER A 513 -13.45 6.61 -27.31
C SER A 513 -12.35 7.69 -27.40
N PRO A 514 -12.70 8.98 -27.25
CA PRO A 514 -11.70 10.05 -27.20
C PRO A 514 -10.69 9.87 -26.05
N ALA A 515 -11.14 9.37 -24.90
CA ALA A 515 -10.28 9.10 -23.75
C ALA A 515 -9.20 8.07 -24.09
N TYR A 516 -9.57 6.97 -24.77
CA TYR A 516 -8.62 5.94 -25.15
C TYR A 516 -7.61 6.44 -26.20
N LYS A 517 -8.04 7.21 -27.20
CA LYS A 517 -7.13 7.79 -28.20
C LYS A 517 -6.08 8.70 -27.55
N LYS A 518 -6.50 9.60 -26.65
CA LYS A 518 -5.61 10.44 -25.85
C LYS A 518 -4.62 9.61 -25.03
N PHE A 519 -5.08 8.51 -24.43
CA PHE A 519 -4.22 7.61 -23.67
C PHE A 519 -3.15 6.96 -24.56
N VAL A 520 -3.51 6.48 -25.75
CA VAL A 520 -2.56 5.90 -26.71
C VAL A 520 -1.50 6.93 -27.11
N GLU A 521 -1.91 8.15 -27.46
CA GLU A 521 -0.99 9.25 -27.78
C GLU A 521 0.00 9.51 -26.62
N GLN A 522 -0.50 9.58 -25.38
CA GLN A 522 0.36 9.76 -24.21
C GLN A 522 1.38 8.63 -24.04
N VAL A 523 0.98 7.37 -24.26
CA VAL A 523 1.86 6.20 -24.15
C VAL A 523 2.89 6.18 -25.28
N GLU A 524 2.51 6.53 -26.50
CA GLU A 524 3.43 6.65 -27.64
C GLU A 524 4.48 7.74 -27.40
N GLU A 525 4.09 8.90 -26.88
CA GLU A 525 5.02 9.98 -26.49
C GLU A 525 6.02 9.53 -25.41
N ILE A 526 5.54 8.77 -24.40
CA ILE A 526 6.40 8.22 -23.34
C ILE A 526 7.46 7.30 -23.94
N LYS A 527 7.05 6.38 -24.83
CA LYS A 527 7.94 5.41 -25.46
C LYS A 527 8.92 6.07 -26.43
N ALA A 528 8.46 7.05 -27.22
CA ALA A 528 9.30 7.80 -28.15
C ALA A 528 10.40 8.57 -27.43
N ARG A 529 10.07 9.22 -26.30
CA ARG A 529 11.06 9.94 -25.49
C ARG A 529 12.11 8.98 -24.89
N ALA A 530 11.68 7.81 -24.41
CA ALA A 530 12.60 6.79 -23.89
C ALA A 530 13.55 6.25 -24.98
N ALA A 531 13.08 6.11 -26.22
CA ALA A 531 13.93 5.74 -27.35
C ALA A 531 14.96 6.83 -27.68
N ALA A 532 14.54 8.10 -27.68
CA ALA A 532 15.41 9.24 -27.96
C ALA A 532 16.48 9.48 -26.88
N GLN A 533 16.22 9.12 -25.61
CA GLN A 533 17.20 9.23 -24.52
C GLN A 533 18.31 8.16 -24.59
N ARG A 534 18.08 7.07 -25.32
CA ARG A 534 19.00 5.93 -25.45
C ARG A 534 19.84 5.94 -26.74
N ALA A 535 19.41 6.73 -27.73
CA ALA A 535 20.13 6.98 -28.98
C ALA A 535 21.14 8.11 -28.78
#